data_AF-A0A9R1XWD5-F1
#
_entry.id   AF-A0A9R1XWD5-F1
#
_cell.length_a   1.000
_cell.length_b   1.000
_cell.length_c   1.000
_cell.angle_alpha   90.00
_cell.angle_beta   90.00
_cell.angle_gamma   90.00
#
_symmetry.space_group_name_H-M   'P 1'
#
loop_
_entity.id
_entity.type
_entity.pdbx_description
1 polymer ?
#
loop_
_entity_poly.entity_id
_entity_poly.type
_entity_poly.pdbx_seq_one_letter_code
_entity_poly.pdbx_strand_id
1 'polypeptide(L)'
;MGRWSLEPSKYSVSSLRDCIDNASFPQSNGCWSWNNFVTGRLNIFTWRICHRKLPTMENISKFGISNSTACKMCNNATENEDPVFVVCSITKSI
;
A
#
# COMPACT_ATOMS: atom_id res chain seq x y z
N MET A 1 22.18 -2.26 14.31
CA MET A 1 21.61 -0.89 14.27
C MET A 1 22.57 -0.01 13.47
N GLY A 2 22.38 0.14 12.16
CA GLY A 2 23.23 0.97 11.31
C GLY A 2 22.74 2.41 11.31
N ARG A 3 23.61 3.34 11.71
CA ARG A 3 23.36 4.78 11.81
C ARG A 3 23.46 5.42 10.41
N TRP A 4 22.48 6.25 10.06
CA TRP A 4 22.41 7.01 8.82
C TRP A 4 23.51 8.09 8.80
N SER A 5 24.38 8.10 7.78
CA SER A 5 25.26 9.25 7.52
C SER A 5 24.72 10.02 6.32
N LEU A 6 24.12 11.18 6.58
CA LEU A 6 23.84 12.19 5.57
C LEU A 6 25.12 13.01 5.39
N GLU A 7 26.08 12.49 4.62
CA GLU A 7 27.27 13.27 4.26
C GLU A 7 26.83 14.49 3.43
N PRO A 8 27.10 15.73 3.87
CA PRO A 8 26.58 16.95 3.24
C PRO A 8 27.01 17.14 1.78
N SER A 9 28.02 16.41 1.31
CA SER A 9 28.57 16.52 -0.04
C SER A 9 27.83 15.70 -1.12
N LYS A 10 26.91 14.79 -0.76
CA LYS A 10 26.22 13.90 -1.72
C LYS A 10 24.73 13.69 -1.40
N TYR A 11 24.11 14.61 -0.66
CA TYR A 11 22.67 14.55 -0.42
C TYR A 11 21.90 14.92 -1.70
N SER A 12 21.10 13.99 -2.21
CA SER A 12 20.10 14.28 -3.24
C SER A 12 18.72 13.79 -2.78
N VAL A 13 17.66 14.44 -3.26
CA VAL A 13 16.28 13.98 -3.06
C VAL A 13 16.10 12.54 -3.55
N SER A 14 16.81 12.15 -4.62
CA SER A 14 16.81 10.75 -5.08
C SER A 14 17.39 9.79 -4.06
N SER A 15 18.55 10.09 -3.47
CA SER A 15 19.18 9.21 -2.46
C SER A 15 18.33 9.02 -1.20
N LEU A 16 17.66 10.09 -0.74
CA LEU A 16 16.75 10.01 0.41
C LEU A 16 15.50 9.18 0.05
N ARG A 17 14.93 9.43 -1.13
CA ARG A 17 13.78 8.70 -1.63
C ARG A 17 14.08 7.21 -1.76
N ASP A 18 15.21 6.85 -2.35
CA ASP A 18 15.64 5.46 -2.49
C ASP A 18 15.76 4.79 -1.12
N CYS A 19 16.26 5.49 -0.11
CA CYS A 19 16.41 4.90 1.21
C CYS A 19 15.08 4.75 1.98
N ILE A 20 14.17 5.72 1.84
CA ILE A 20 12.80 5.58 2.35
C ILE A 20 12.10 4.43 1.64
N ASP A 21 12.26 4.34 0.31
CA ASP A 21 11.64 3.31 -0.50
C ASP A 21 12.19 1.93 -0.12
N ASN A 22 13.51 1.76 0.04
CA ASN A 22 14.11 0.51 0.51
C ASN A 22 13.69 0.12 1.94
N ALA A 23 13.54 1.09 2.84
CA ALA A 23 13.11 0.84 4.22
C ALA A 23 11.61 0.52 4.33
N SER A 24 10.79 1.17 3.50
CA SER A 24 9.33 1.01 3.48
C SER A 24 8.87 -0.16 2.61
N PHE A 25 9.69 -0.53 1.63
CA PHE A 25 9.44 -1.56 0.62
C PHE A 25 10.71 -2.43 0.47
N PRO A 26 11.03 -3.29 1.47
CA PRO A 26 12.10 -4.27 1.29
C PRO A 26 11.79 -5.07 0.02
N GLN A 27 12.67 -4.91 -0.96
CA GLN A 27 12.47 -5.24 -2.36
C GLN A 27 11.87 -6.65 -2.52
N SER A 28 10.61 -6.75 -2.95
CA SER A 28 10.14 -7.95 -3.62
C SER A 28 10.96 -8.04 -4.91
N ASN A 29 11.69 -9.12 -5.12
CA ASN A 29 12.72 -9.28 -6.17
C ASN A 29 12.24 -9.17 -7.64
N GLY A 30 11.08 -8.58 -7.91
CA GLY A 30 10.58 -8.30 -9.26
C GLY A 30 10.36 -6.80 -9.45
N CYS A 31 10.94 -6.23 -10.50
CA CYS A 31 10.55 -4.91 -10.99
C CYS A 31 9.06 -4.94 -11.34
N TRP A 32 8.25 -4.06 -10.73
CA TRP A 32 6.83 -3.95 -11.08
C TRP A 32 6.70 -3.47 -12.53
N SER A 33 6.01 -4.26 -13.36
CA SER A 33 5.78 -3.92 -14.76
C SER A 33 4.49 -3.11 -14.90
N TRP A 34 4.61 -1.86 -15.36
CA TRP A 34 3.47 -1.02 -15.68
C TRP A 34 2.83 -1.45 -17.00
N ASN A 35 1.51 -1.69 -16.99
CA ASN A 35 0.80 -2.11 -18.19
C ASN A 35 0.41 -0.87 -19.02
N ASN A 36 0.99 -0.71 -20.20
CA ASN A 36 0.74 0.46 -21.08
C ASN A 36 -0.65 0.43 -21.76
N PHE A 37 -1.36 -0.69 -21.72
CA PHE A 37 -2.71 -0.82 -22.31
C PHE A 37 -3.81 -0.34 -21.36
N VAL A 38 -3.54 -0.24 -20.07
CA VAL A 38 -4.51 0.22 -19.07
C VAL A 38 -4.23 1.65 -18.65
N THR A 39 -5.27 2.33 -18.18
CA THR A 39 -5.10 3.69 -17.63
C THR A 39 -4.18 3.67 -16.41
N GLY A 40 -3.46 4.77 -16.18
CA GLY A 40 -2.59 4.93 -15.01
C GLY A 40 -3.30 4.65 -13.67
N ARG A 41 -4.61 4.92 -13.59
CA ARG A 41 -5.42 4.63 -12.40
C ARG A 41 -5.52 3.13 -12.11
N LEU A 42 -5.75 2.31 -13.14
CA LEU A 42 -5.82 0.86 -13.01
C LEU A 42 -4.45 0.29 -12.65
N ASN A 43 -3.39 0.79 -13.29
CA ASN A 43 -2.01 0.44 -12.97
C ASN A 43 -1.67 0.68 -11.48
N ILE A 44 -1.98 1.88 -10.97
CA ILE A 44 -1.75 2.23 -9.56
C ILE A 44 -2.63 1.36 -8.65
N PHE A 45 -3.87 1.11 -9.03
CA PHE A 45 -4.79 0.27 -8.27
C PHE A 45 -4.27 -1.17 -8.14
N THR A 46 -3.84 -1.78 -9.25
CA THR A 46 -3.26 -3.13 -9.26
C THR A 46 -1.96 -3.18 -8.45
N TRP A 47 -1.09 -2.17 -8.58
CA TRP A 47 0.11 -2.06 -7.76
C TRP A 47 -0.22 -2.04 -6.26
N ARG A 48 -1.22 -1.25 -5.86
CA ARG A 48 -1.68 -1.19 -4.46
C ARG A 48 -2.24 -2.53 -3.98
N ILE A 49 -2.96 -3.28 -4.82
CA ILE A 49 -3.46 -4.62 -4.49
C ILE A 49 -2.28 -5.57 -4.26
N CYS A 50 -1.36 -5.67 -5.22
CA CYS A 50 -0.24 -6.61 -5.17
C CYS A 50 0.69 -6.35 -3.99
N HIS A 51 0.82 -5.09 -3.56
CA HIS A 51 1.64 -4.70 -2.40
C HIS A 51 0.86 -4.59 -1.09
N ARG A 52 -0.43 -4.97 -1.04
CA ARG A 52 -1.31 -4.84 0.15
C ARG A 52 -1.36 -3.42 0.72
N LYS A 53 -1.35 -2.42 -0.16
CA LYS A 53 -1.38 -0.98 0.15
C LYS A 53 -2.71 -0.33 -0.21
N LEU A 54 -3.79 -1.10 -0.29
CA LEU A 54 -5.12 -0.51 -0.37
C LEU A 54 -5.43 0.23 0.94
N PRO A 55 -6.17 1.35 0.88
CA PRO A 55 -6.61 2.08 2.06
C PRO A 55 -7.79 1.36 2.74
N THR A 56 -7.58 0.09 3.11
CA THR A 56 -8.54 -0.70 3.89
C THR A 56 -8.62 -0.17 5.31
N MET A 57 -9.70 -0.48 6.03
CA MET A 57 -9.83 0.00 7.40
C MET A 57 -8.78 -0.58 8.34
N GLU A 58 -8.34 -1.81 8.11
CA GLU A 58 -7.19 -2.39 8.79
C GLU A 58 -5.89 -1.63 8.52
N ASN A 59 -5.63 -1.23 7.27
CA ASN A 59 -4.43 -0.44 6.97
C ASN A 59 -4.50 0.96 7.58
N ILE A 60 -5.68 1.59 7.57
CA ILE A 60 -5.89 2.90 8.18
C ILE A 60 -5.74 2.82 9.71
N SER A 61 -6.18 1.73 10.34
CA SER A 61 -5.97 1.52 11.78
C SER A 61 -4.50 1.29 12.15
N LYS A 62 -3.71 0.63 11.29
CA LYS A 62 -2.25 0.48 11.49
C LYS A 62 -1.53 1.84 11.56
N PHE A 63 -2.06 2.88 10.91
CA PHE A 63 -1.55 4.25 11.00
C PHE A 63 -2.14 5.06 12.17
N GLY A 64 -2.98 4.45 13.02
CA GLY A 64 -3.62 5.13 14.14
C GLY A 64 -4.69 6.16 13.73
N ILE A 65 -5.15 6.11 12.49
CA ILE A 65 -6.14 7.05 11.95
C ILE A 65 -7.57 6.60 12.29
N SER A 66 -7.81 5.28 12.40
CA SER A 66 -9.11 4.73 12.79
C SER A 66 -8.98 3.66 13.88
N ASN A 67 -9.92 3.66 14.82
CA ASN A 67 -10.00 2.64 15.87
C ASN A 67 -10.88 1.44 15.48
N SER A 68 -11.55 1.53 14.34
CA SER A 68 -12.39 0.46 13.80
C SER A 68 -11.75 -0.10 12.54
N THR A 69 -11.72 -1.43 12.46
CA THR A 69 -11.33 -2.21 11.28
C THR A 69 -12.55 -2.73 10.52
N ALA A 70 -13.76 -2.37 10.94
CA ALA A 70 -15.00 -2.78 10.29
C ALA A 70 -15.15 -2.12 8.91
N CYS A 71 -15.65 -2.88 7.96
CA CYS A 71 -15.93 -2.44 6.60
C CYS A 71 -16.97 -1.31 6.61
N LYS A 72 -16.64 -0.17 6.01
CA LYS A 72 -17.57 0.98 5.97
C LYS A 72 -18.81 0.74 5.11
N MET A 73 -18.79 -0.27 4.24
CA MET A 73 -19.91 -0.58 3.35
C MET A 73 -20.96 -1.44 4.05
N CYS A 74 -20.55 -2.58 4.64
CA CYS A 74 -21.47 -3.53 5.28
C CYS A 74 -21.51 -3.45 6.81
N ASN A 75 -20.58 -2.70 7.42
CA ASN A 75 -20.40 -2.51 8.87
C ASN A 75 -20.32 -3.80 9.71
N ASN A 76 -20.04 -4.94 9.07
CA ASN A 76 -20.11 -6.26 9.69
C ASN A 76 -18.82 -7.07 9.50
N ALA A 77 -18.25 -7.06 8.29
CA ALA A 77 -16.99 -7.72 8.02
C ALA A 77 -15.80 -6.84 8.41
N THR A 78 -14.73 -7.44 8.93
CA THR A 78 -13.43 -6.78 9.05
C THR A 78 -12.88 -6.52 7.65
N GLU A 79 -12.52 -5.27 7.36
CA GLU A 79 -11.95 -4.86 6.09
C GLU A 79 -10.43 -4.99 6.15
N ASN A 80 -9.96 -6.21 5.88
CA ASN A 80 -8.54 -6.56 5.85
C ASN A 80 -7.97 -6.53 4.43
N GLU A 81 -6.67 -6.79 4.34
CA GLU A 81 -5.90 -6.84 3.08
C GLU A 81 -6.16 -8.09 2.20
N ASP A 82 -6.83 -9.11 2.73
CA ASP A 82 -7.47 -10.18 1.96
C ASP A 82 -8.65 -9.61 1.17
N PRO A 83 -9.07 -10.21 0.03
CA PRO A 83 -9.72 -9.44 -1.02
C PRO A 83 -10.94 -8.70 -0.48
N VAL A 84 -10.79 -7.38 -0.37
CA VAL A 84 -11.80 -6.46 0.16
C VAL A 84 -13.15 -6.63 -0.57
N PHE A 85 -13.06 -7.11 -1.81
CA PHE A 85 -14.14 -7.42 -2.73
C PHE A 85 -14.84 -8.78 -2.49
N VAL A 86 -14.26 -9.67 -1.69
CA VAL A 86 -14.71 -11.06 -1.49
C VAL A 86 -15.20 -11.31 -0.05
N VAL A 87 -14.97 -10.42 0.91
CA VAL A 87 -15.54 -10.61 2.26
C VAL A 87 -16.83 -9.81 2.45
N CYS A 88 -16.91 -8.62 1.88
CA CYS A 88 -18.07 -7.75 1.99
C CYS A 88 -19.27 -8.32 1.22
N SER A 89 -20.37 -8.62 1.92
CA SER A 89 -21.62 -9.14 1.32
C SER A 89 -22.21 -8.21 0.25
N ILE A 90 -22.05 -6.89 0.41
CA ILE A 90 -22.52 -5.89 -0.55
C ILE A 90 -21.66 -5.95 -1.81
N THR A 91 -20.35 -5.98 -1.66
CA THR A 91 -19.42 -6.00 -2.80
C THR A 91 -19.49 -7.30 -3.58
N LYS A 92 -19.83 -8.43 -2.92
CA LYS A 92 -20.16 -9.69 -3.61
C LYS A 92 -21.40 -9.63 -4.50
N SER A 93 -22.33 -8.75 -4.17
CA SER A 93 -23.64 -8.65 -4.85
C SER A 93 -23.66 -7.66 -6.02
N ILE A 94 -22.52 -7.01 -6.29
CA ILE A 94 -22.28 -6.10 -7.40
C ILE A 94 -21.50 -6.84 -8.48
#